data_AF-A0AAD7REZ0-F1
#
_entry.id   AF-A0AAD7REZ0-F1
#
_cell.length_a   1.000
_cell.length_b   1.000
_cell.length_c   1.000
_cell.angle_alpha   90.00
_cell.angle_beta   90.00
_cell.angle_gamma   90.00
#
_symmetry.space_group_name_H-M   'P 1'
#
loop_
_entity.id
_entity.type
_entity.pdbx_description
1 polymer ?
#
loop_
_entity_poly.entity_id
_entity_poly.type
_entity_poly.pdbx_seq_one_letter_code
_entity_poly.pdbx_strand_id
1 'polypeptide(L)'
;MWALPHPTKVGHTLMLLDTEGLGDIEKGNQKNDAWIFALAILLSSTLVYNSRGTIDNQAIENLQYVTELTEWIKVKSPSGGSSAENDGVDVQFVEFFPSFVWAVRDFTLELRIYEKDMTDDQYLEQALSLKPGNNRRTAEHNLPRECNHYYFPTRRCFVFVAPASPENMLRLESMDEHDLSPSFRDVTSRFCMLGHLTKTYVDTISRGDVPCLENAVLAMAQIENEGAVKDAVNEYQKGMQELHFPMGINELSDQHRHWDTLATKIFMSRSFKDNGSEHLKALAPPPFLLPVVLIAT
;
A
#
# COMPACT_ATOMS: atom_id res chain seq x y z
N MET A 1 14.83 -5.18 -17.74
CA MET A 1 14.65 -6.35 -16.85
C MET A 1 15.86 -6.46 -15.93
N TRP A 2 15.64 -6.73 -14.65
CA TRP A 2 16.69 -6.96 -13.67
C TRP A 2 16.46 -8.27 -12.93
N ALA A 3 17.50 -9.10 -12.85
CA ALA A 3 17.48 -10.36 -12.12
C ALA A 3 18.27 -10.17 -10.82
N LEU A 4 17.59 -10.31 -9.69
CA LEU A 4 18.16 -10.14 -8.36
C LEU A 4 17.94 -11.41 -7.54
N PRO A 5 18.82 -11.77 -6.60
CA PRO A 5 18.49 -12.80 -5.61
C PRO A 5 17.18 -12.43 -4.92
N HIS A 6 16.24 -13.38 -4.82
CA HIS A 6 14.98 -13.08 -4.13
C HIS A 6 15.30 -12.76 -2.67
N PRO A 7 14.90 -11.59 -2.14
CA PRO A 7 15.31 -11.14 -0.81
C PRO A 7 14.83 -12.05 0.33
N THR A 8 13.94 -12.99 -0.02
CA THR A 8 13.21 -13.85 0.92
C THR A 8 13.14 -15.31 0.54
N LYS A 9 13.41 -15.71 -0.72
CA LYS A 9 13.25 -17.10 -1.17
C LYS A 9 14.62 -17.62 -1.61
N VAL A 10 15.26 -18.40 -0.74
CA VAL A 10 16.57 -19.00 -1.03
C VAL A 10 16.48 -19.85 -2.30
N GLY A 11 17.49 -19.74 -3.17
CA GLY A 11 17.53 -20.44 -4.45
C GLY A 11 16.59 -19.88 -5.52
N HIS A 12 15.83 -18.81 -5.24
CA HIS A 12 14.96 -18.14 -6.21
C HIS A 12 15.55 -16.81 -6.66
N THR A 13 15.16 -16.37 -7.86
CA THR A 13 15.52 -15.06 -8.43
C THR A 13 14.26 -14.20 -8.47
N LEU A 14 14.35 -12.98 -7.95
CA LEU A 14 13.37 -11.92 -8.17
C LEU A 14 13.67 -11.26 -9.52
N MET A 15 12.70 -11.35 -10.43
CA MET A 15 12.75 -10.71 -11.73
C MET A 15 11.94 -9.42 -11.69
N LEU A 16 12.59 -8.27 -11.86
CA LEU A 16 11.94 -6.98 -12.02
C LEU A 16 11.82 -6.67 -13.51
N LEU A 17 10.59 -6.59 -13.99
CA LEU A 17 10.25 -6.24 -15.37
C LEU A 17 9.71 -4.82 -15.37
N ASP A 18 10.51 -3.91 -15.91
CA ASP A 18 10.13 -2.52 -16.10
C ASP A 18 9.68 -2.32 -17.55
N THR A 19 8.49 -1.73 -17.73
CA THR A 19 7.85 -1.53 -19.03
C THR A 19 7.81 -0.05 -19.37
N GLU A 20 8.60 0.34 -20.37
CA GLU A 20 8.57 1.68 -20.94
C GLU A 20 7.41 1.80 -21.95
N GLY A 21 6.69 2.93 -21.97
CA GLY A 21 5.93 3.36 -23.15
C GLY A 21 4.40 3.22 -23.15
N LEU A 22 3.74 2.85 -22.05
CA LEU A 22 2.26 2.92 -21.99
C LEU A 22 1.79 4.38 -22.14
N GLY A 23 1.17 4.72 -23.27
CA GLY A 23 0.63 6.07 -23.53
C GLY A 23 1.62 7.09 -24.09
N ASP A 24 2.74 6.66 -24.67
CA ASP A 24 3.69 7.55 -25.36
C ASP A 24 3.10 8.06 -26.70
N ILE A 25 2.73 9.34 -26.72
CA ILE A 25 2.11 10.03 -27.86
C ILE A 25 3.06 10.09 -29.08
N GLU A 26 4.39 10.11 -28.87
CA GLU A 26 5.36 10.22 -29.95
C GLU A 26 5.72 8.86 -30.58
N LYS A 27 5.57 7.76 -29.82
CA LYS A 27 5.88 6.39 -30.30
C LYS A 27 4.68 5.58 -30.78
N GLY A 28 3.45 6.09 -30.57
CA GLY A 28 2.39 6.07 -31.59
C GLY A 28 1.86 4.72 -32.08
N ASN A 29 1.79 3.67 -31.25
CA ASN A 29 1.00 2.50 -31.61
C ASN A 29 0.32 1.86 -30.39
N GLN A 30 -0.94 2.20 -30.14
CA GLN A 30 -1.80 1.62 -29.09
C GLN A 30 -1.81 0.09 -29.10
N LYS A 31 -1.59 -0.55 -30.26
CA LYS A 31 -1.48 -2.02 -30.35
C LYS A 31 -0.24 -2.57 -29.67
N ASN A 32 0.89 -1.85 -29.70
CA ASN A 32 2.11 -2.29 -29.05
C ASN A 32 1.97 -2.19 -27.52
N ASP A 33 1.30 -1.14 -27.03
CA ASP A 33 1.00 -0.95 -25.60
C ASP A 33 0.16 -2.11 -25.05
N ALA A 34 -0.88 -2.51 -25.79
CA ALA A 34 -1.69 -3.69 -25.45
C ALA A 34 -0.85 -4.98 -25.39
N TRP A 35 0.08 -5.19 -26.33
CA TRP A 35 0.99 -6.35 -26.31
C TRP A 35 1.98 -6.31 -25.16
N ILE A 36 2.56 -5.16 -24.84
CA ILE A 36 3.48 -4.99 -23.71
C ILE A 36 2.75 -5.30 -22.41
N PHE A 37 1.52 -4.80 -22.25
CA PHE A 37 0.68 -5.07 -21.09
C PHE A 37 0.30 -6.55 -20.98
N ALA A 38 -0.08 -7.19 -22.10
CA ALA A 38 -0.37 -8.63 -22.13
C ALA A 38 0.84 -9.47 -21.73
N LEU A 39 2.03 -9.14 -22.22
CA LEU A 39 3.27 -9.81 -21.85
C LEU A 39 3.61 -9.57 -20.38
N ALA A 40 3.41 -8.36 -19.85
CA ALA A 40 3.62 -8.07 -18.44
C ALA A 40 2.74 -8.95 -17.55
N ILE A 41 1.47 -9.17 -17.94
CA ILE A 41 0.57 -10.08 -17.23
C ILE A 41 1.05 -11.52 -17.30
N LEU A 42 1.37 -12.02 -18.48
CA LEU A 42 1.77 -13.43 -18.67
C LEU A 42 3.11 -13.79 -18.03
N LEU A 43 4.01 -12.82 -17.89
CA LEU A 43 5.36 -13.03 -17.38
C LEU A 43 5.51 -12.72 -15.88
N SER A 44 4.51 -12.09 -15.26
CA SER A 44 4.59 -11.67 -13.87
C SER A 44 3.76 -12.57 -12.95
N SER A 45 4.21 -12.73 -11.71
CA SER A 45 3.38 -13.25 -10.60
C SER A 45 2.66 -12.12 -9.85
N THR A 46 3.10 -10.88 -10.04
CA THR A 46 2.53 -9.68 -9.45
C THR A 46 2.68 -8.54 -10.45
N LEU A 47 1.56 -7.95 -10.84
CA LEU A 47 1.52 -6.80 -11.74
C LEU A 47 1.38 -5.53 -10.90
N VAL A 48 2.36 -4.64 -11.00
CA VAL A 48 2.27 -3.30 -10.41
C VAL A 48 1.88 -2.33 -11.51
N TYR A 49 0.64 -1.83 -11.45
CA TYR A 49 0.18 -0.78 -12.35
C TYR A 49 0.40 0.58 -11.70
N ASN A 50 1.22 1.40 -12.33
CA ASN A 50 1.63 2.70 -11.81
C ASN A 50 0.96 3.83 -12.60
N SER A 51 0.15 4.65 -11.93
CA SER A 51 -0.50 5.83 -12.52
C SER A 51 -0.22 7.08 -11.69
N ARG A 52 -0.48 8.27 -12.26
CA ARG A 52 -0.32 9.55 -11.56
C ARG A 52 -1.67 10.17 -11.24
N GLY A 53 -1.81 10.85 -10.12
CA GLY A 53 -3.01 11.59 -9.73
C GLY A 53 -4.00 10.72 -8.97
N THR A 54 -5.17 10.48 -9.53
CA THR A 54 -6.28 9.77 -8.88
C THR A 54 -6.81 8.64 -9.76
N ILE A 55 -7.56 7.72 -9.18
CA ILE A 55 -8.28 6.67 -9.91
C ILE A 55 -9.65 7.23 -10.31
N ASP A 56 -9.70 7.93 -11.44
CA ASP A 56 -10.93 8.38 -12.07
C ASP A 56 -11.40 7.40 -13.15
N ASN A 57 -12.49 7.73 -13.87
CA ASN A 57 -12.97 6.87 -14.96
C ASN A 57 -11.94 6.72 -16.06
N GLN A 58 -11.17 7.76 -16.37
CA GLN A 58 -10.15 7.70 -17.42
C GLN A 58 -9.02 6.75 -17.02
N ALA A 59 -8.61 6.75 -15.74
CA ALA A 59 -7.60 5.84 -15.24
C ALA A 59 -8.03 4.36 -15.34
N ILE A 60 -9.31 4.08 -15.11
CA ILE A 60 -9.90 2.74 -15.25
C ILE A 60 -10.08 2.35 -16.72
N GLU A 61 -10.49 3.29 -17.58
CA GLU A 61 -10.56 3.09 -19.03
C GLU A 61 -9.17 2.86 -19.64
N ASN A 62 -8.14 3.52 -19.13
CA ASN A 62 -6.75 3.25 -19.56
C ASN A 62 -6.29 1.85 -19.14
N LEU A 63 -6.92 1.24 -18.14
CA LEU A 63 -6.69 -0.15 -17.74
C LEU A 63 -7.53 -1.15 -18.57
N GLN A 64 -8.33 -0.67 -19.54
CA GLN A 64 -9.19 -1.49 -20.40
C GLN A 64 -8.43 -2.50 -21.27
N TYR A 65 -7.09 -2.42 -21.37
CA TYR A 65 -6.27 -3.48 -21.98
C TYR A 65 -6.67 -4.87 -21.52
N VAL A 66 -7.07 -5.00 -20.24
CA VAL A 66 -7.58 -6.24 -19.62
C VAL A 66 -8.78 -6.84 -20.37
N THR A 67 -9.68 -6.02 -20.91
CA THR A 67 -10.80 -6.51 -21.73
C THR A 67 -10.32 -7.05 -23.08
N GLU A 68 -9.35 -6.38 -23.69
CA GLU A 68 -8.75 -6.81 -24.96
C GLU A 68 -7.92 -8.10 -24.80
N LEU A 69 -7.31 -8.34 -23.63
CA LEU A 69 -6.52 -9.56 -23.37
C LEU A 69 -7.27 -10.85 -23.69
N THR A 70 -8.59 -10.87 -23.53
CA THR A 70 -9.44 -12.02 -23.89
C THR A 70 -9.41 -12.36 -25.37
N GLU A 71 -9.17 -11.38 -26.24
CA GLU A 71 -9.02 -11.58 -27.68
C GLU A 71 -7.65 -12.17 -28.02
N TRP A 72 -6.62 -11.79 -27.26
CA TRP A 72 -5.21 -12.07 -27.55
C TRP A 72 -4.69 -13.35 -26.89
N ILE A 73 -5.09 -13.62 -25.66
CA ILE A 73 -4.58 -14.74 -24.87
C ILE A 73 -5.60 -15.89 -24.91
N LYS A 74 -5.50 -16.70 -25.96
CA LYS A 74 -6.33 -17.91 -26.11
C LYS A 74 -5.64 -19.09 -25.44
N VAL A 75 -6.14 -19.55 -24.29
CA VAL A 75 -5.72 -20.82 -23.72
C VAL A 75 -6.33 -21.95 -24.54
N LYS A 76 -5.51 -22.65 -25.34
CA LYS A 76 -5.90 -23.93 -25.94
C LYS A 76 -5.64 -25.02 -24.91
N SER A 77 -6.70 -25.71 -24.47
CA SER A 77 -6.56 -26.96 -23.73
C SER A 77 -5.93 -28.04 -24.64
N PRO A 78 -5.08 -28.93 -24.10
CA PRO A 78 -4.52 -30.06 -24.85
C PRO A 78 -5.49 -31.26 -24.87
N SER A 79 -6.78 -31.01 -25.00
CA SER A 79 -7.80 -32.04 -25.15
C SER A 79 -8.60 -31.78 -26.43
N GLY A 80 -8.13 -32.37 -27.53
CA GLY A 80 -8.92 -32.50 -28.74
C GLY A 80 -10.14 -33.37 -28.45
N GLY A 81 -11.34 -32.84 -28.72
CA GLY A 81 -12.58 -33.62 -28.68
C GLY A 81 -13.84 -32.78 -28.50
N SER A 82 -14.48 -32.46 -29.63
CA SER A 82 -15.93 -32.27 -29.82
C SER A 82 -16.73 -31.42 -28.81
N SER A 83 -17.14 -30.23 -29.28
CA SER A 83 -18.49 -29.64 -29.16
C SER A 83 -19.38 -30.04 -27.97
N ALA A 84 -19.53 -29.14 -27.00
CA ALA A 84 -20.80 -28.54 -26.56
C ALA A 84 -20.59 -27.73 -25.27
N GLU A 85 -21.24 -26.56 -25.21
CA GLU A 85 -21.48 -25.73 -24.00
C GLU A 85 -20.26 -24.98 -23.44
N ASN A 86 -20.04 -23.80 -24.03
CA ASN A 86 -19.28 -22.69 -23.46
C ASN A 86 -19.96 -22.21 -22.18
N ASP A 87 -19.44 -22.62 -21.02
CA ASP A 87 -19.58 -21.87 -19.75
C ASP A 87 -18.41 -22.11 -18.77
N GLY A 88 -17.38 -22.87 -19.18
CA GLY A 88 -16.26 -23.27 -18.31
C GLY A 88 -14.87 -22.77 -18.72
N VAL A 89 -14.76 -21.99 -19.81
CA VAL A 89 -13.45 -21.58 -20.37
C VAL A 89 -12.82 -20.44 -19.57
N ASP A 90 -13.63 -19.55 -18.99
CA ASP A 90 -13.10 -18.34 -18.34
C ASP A 90 -12.52 -18.62 -16.94
N VAL A 91 -12.99 -19.65 -16.22
CA VAL A 91 -12.56 -19.90 -14.82
C VAL A 91 -11.12 -20.40 -14.75
N GLN A 92 -10.68 -21.19 -15.74
CA GLN A 92 -9.28 -21.67 -15.82
C GLN A 92 -8.30 -20.54 -16.19
N PHE A 93 -8.81 -19.45 -16.76
CA PHE A 93 -7.99 -18.35 -17.26
C PHE A 93 -7.53 -17.41 -16.13
N VAL A 94 -8.37 -17.20 -15.11
CA VAL A 94 -8.09 -16.32 -13.96
C VAL A 94 -6.96 -16.84 -13.08
N GLU A 95 -6.74 -18.16 -13.03
CA GLU A 95 -5.65 -18.75 -12.22
C GLU A 95 -4.25 -18.31 -12.69
N PHE A 96 -4.12 -17.93 -13.96
CA PHE A 96 -2.86 -17.47 -14.54
C PHE A 96 -2.64 -15.96 -14.40
N PHE A 97 -3.61 -15.21 -13.85
CA PHE A 97 -3.45 -13.78 -13.67
C PHE A 97 -2.62 -13.47 -12.42
N PRO A 98 -1.72 -12.48 -12.51
CA PRO A 98 -0.91 -12.07 -11.37
C PRO A 98 -1.78 -11.42 -10.30
N SER A 99 -1.26 -11.38 -9.07
CA SER A 99 -1.80 -10.45 -8.08
C SER A 99 -1.67 -9.01 -8.58
N PHE A 100 -2.68 -8.18 -8.38
CA PHE A 100 -2.68 -6.81 -8.88
C PHE A 100 -2.34 -5.81 -7.78
N VAL A 101 -1.47 -4.85 -8.09
CA VAL A 101 -1.16 -3.73 -7.20
C VAL A 101 -1.27 -2.44 -7.97
N TRP A 102 -2.15 -1.54 -7.54
CA TRP A 102 -2.24 -0.19 -8.11
C TRP A 102 -1.42 0.79 -7.27
N ALA A 103 -0.32 1.28 -7.83
CA ALA A 103 0.50 2.33 -7.25
C ALA A 103 0.10 3.69 -7.83
N VAL A 104 -0.54 4.54 -7.02
CA VAL A 104 -1.01 5.86 -7.45
C VAL A 104 -0.03 6.93 -6.97
N ARG A 105 0.70 7.53 -7.89
CA ARG A 105 1.74 8.55 -7.65
C ARG A 105 1.15 9.95 -7.56
N ASP A 106 1.82 10.82 -6.81
CA ASP A 106 1.45 12.23 -6.64
C ASP A 106 -0.02 12.41 -6.22
N PHE A 107 -0.48 11.56 -5.30
CA PHE A 107 -1.83 11.58 -4.79
C PHE A 107 -2.07 12.83 -3.94
N THR A 108 -3.16 13.54 -4.21
CA THR A 108 -3.47 14.84 -3.58
C THR A 108 -4.80 14.88 -2.84
N LEU A 109 -5.62 13.81 -2.93
CA LEU A 109 -6.90 13.75 -2.23
C LEU A 109 -6.70 13.32 -0.78
N GLU A 110 -7.61 13.75 0.09
CA GLU A 110 -7.71 13.23 1.44
C GLU A 110 -8.59 11.96 1.42
N LEU A 111 -8.05 10.82 1.87
CA LEU A 111 -8.78 9.54 1.90
C LEU A 111 -9.80 9.51 3.04
N ARG A 112 -10.91 10.24 2.87
CA ARG A 112 -12.01 10.30 3.85
C ARG A 112 -13.36 10.08 3.21
N ILE A 113 -14.19 9.29 3.90
CA ILE A 113 -15.59 9.09 3.58
C ILE A 113 -16.41 9.33 4.85
N TYR A 114 -17.37 10.26 4.82
CA TYR A 114 -18.22 10.60 5.97
C TYR A 114 -17.41 10.83 7.28
N GLU A 115 -16.32 11.61 7.18
CA GLU A 115 -15.38 11.92 8.29
C GLU A 115 -14.60 10.73 8.86
N LYS A 116 -14.70 9.54 8.25
CA LYS A 116 -13.90 8.37 8.60
C LYS A 116 -12.75 8.21 7.63
N ASP A 117 -11.56 7.94 8.18
CA ASP A 117 -10.39 7.61 7.39
C ASP A 117 -10.62 6.31 6.61
N MET A 118 -10.25 6.35 5.33
CA MET A 118 -10.39 5.27 4.37
C MET A 118 -9.00 4.71 4.05
N THR A 119 -8.89 3.39 3.92
CA THR A 119 -7.63 2.76 3.51
C THR A 119 -7.41 2.86 2.00
N ASP A 120 -6.15 2.77 1.56
CA ASP A 120 -5.78 2.76 0.14
C ASP A 120 -6.58 1.69 -0.64
N ASP A 121 -6.77 0.49 -0.07
CA ASP A 121 -7.54 -0.59 -0.69
C ASP A 121 -9.04 -0.27 -0.79
N GLN A 122 -9.61 0.35 0.24
CA GLN A 122 -11.02 0.78 0.22
C GLN A 122 -11.25 1.84 -0.86
N TYR A 123 -10.29 2.72 -1.07
CA TYR A 123 -10.32 3.69 -2.17
C TYR A 123 -10.37 3.01 -3.54
N LEU A 124 -9.57 1.97 -3.74
CA LEU A 124 -9.59 1.18 -4.98
C LEU A 124 -10.95 0.47 -5.17
N GLU A 125 -11.48 -0.20 -4.16
CA GLU A 125 -12.78 -0.87 -4.27
C GLU A 125 -13.93 0.13 -4.51
N GLN A 126 -13.84 1.34 -3.96
CA GLN A 126 -14.80 2.41 -4.26
C GLN A 126 -14.71 2.85 -5.72
N ALA A 127 -13.50 3.04 -6.25
CA ALA A 127 -13.29 3.42 -7.64
C ALA A 127 -13.81 2.34 -8.62
N LEU A 128 -13.69 1.06 -8.24
CA LEU A 128 -14.19 -0.09 -8.97
C LEU A 128 -15.69 -0.38 -8.76
N SER A 129 -16.39 0.39 -7.93
CA SER A 129 -17.81 0.15 -7.66
C SER A 129 -18.68 0.22 -8.92
N LEU A 130 -19.56 -0.77 -9.07
CA LEU A 130 -20.50 -0.86 -10.17
C LEU A 130 -21.69 0.09 -9.94
N LYS A 131 -22.20 0.65 -11.03
CA LYS A 131 -23.42 1.47 -11.00
C LYS A 131 -24.64 0.61 -11.29
N PRO A 132 -25.76 0.80 -10.57
CA PRO A 132 -27.01 0.11 -10.88
C PRO A 132 -27.62 0.65 -12.19
N GLY A 133 -28.35 -0.22 -12.89
CA GLY A 133 -29.07 0.11 -14.12
C GLY A 133 -28.51 -0.61 -15.35
N ASN A 134 -29.32 -0.67 -16.41
CA ASN A 134 -29.01 -1.44 -17.63
C ASN A 134 -29.03 -0.55 -18.89
N ASN A 135 -28.55 0.68 -18.77
CA ASN A 135 -28.42 1.59 -19.92
C ASN A 135 -26.99 1.53 -20.48
N ARG A 136 -26.81 1.99 -21.72
CA ARG A 136 -25.51 1.96 -22.42
C ARG A 136 -24.39 2.63 -21.61
N ARG A 137 -24.64 3.78 -20.98
CA ARG A 137 -23.62 4.50 -20.19
C ARG A 137 -23.23 3.73 -18.94
N THR A 138 -24.18 3.06 -18.29
CA THR A 138 -23.91 2.18 -17.15
C THR A 138 -23.10 0.97 -17.57
N ALA A 139 -23.42 0.36 -18.72
CA ALA A 139 -22.64 -0.76 -19.27
C ALA A 139 -21.19 -0.37 -19.59
N GLU A 140 -20.98 0.78 -20.26
CA GLU A 140 -19.64 1.31 -20.58
C GLU A 140 -18.82 1.59 -19.32
N HIS A 141 -19.46 2.11 -18.27
CA HIS A 141 -18.81 2.33 -16.98
C HIS A 141 -18.48 1.03 -16.23
N ASN A 142 -19.39 0.06 -16.24
CA ASN A 142 -19.27 -1.16 -15.45
C ASN A 142 -18.34 -2.18 -16.09
N LEU A 143 -18.30 -2.30 -17.42
CA LEU A 143 -17.50 -3.31 -18.12
C LEU A 143 -16.03 -3.36 -17.68
N PRO A 144 -15.25 -2.25 -17.69
CA PRO A 144 -13.85 -2.33 -17.26
C PRO A 144 -13.70 -2.68 -15.77
N ARG A 145 -14.69 -2.36 -14.93
CA ARG A 145 -14.69 -2.67 -13.49
C ARG A 145 -15.02 -4.13 -13.22
N GLU A 146 -15.99 -4.68 -13.94
CA GLU A 146 -16.32 -6.11 -13.93
C GLU A 146 -15.12 -6.94 -14.37
N CYS A 147 -14.42 -6.53 -15.43
CA CYS A 147 -13.18 -7.18 -15.84
C CYS A 147 -12.11 -7.11 -14.75
N ASN A 148 -11.89 -5.96 -14.13
CA ASN A 148 -10.93 -5.86 -13.02
C ASN A 148 -11.29 -6.77 -11.85
N HIS A 149 -12.57 -6.86 -11.49
CA HIS A 149 -13.04 -7.78 -10.46
C HIS A 149 -12.78 -9.24 -10.81
N TYR A 150 -13.00 -9.59 -12.08
CA TYR A 150 -12.87 -10.94 -12.60
C TYR A 150 -11.41 -11.41 -12.72
N TYR A 151 -10.56 -10.61 -13.40
CA TYR A 151 -9.18 -10.99 -13.72
C TYR A 151 -8.22 -10.79 -12.56
N PHE A 152 -8.50 -9.84 -11.67
CA PHE A 152 -7.64 -9.54 -10.53
C PHE A 152 -8.39 -9.71 -9.21
N PRO A 153 -8.77 -10.96 -8.86
CA PRO A 153 -9.56 -11.21 -7.65
C PRO A 153 -8.84 -10.77 -6.38
N THR A 154 -7.51 -10.86 -6.37
CA THR A 154 -6.66 -10.28 -5.33
C THR A 154 -6.00 -9.00 -5.86
N ARG A 155 -6.35 -7.88 -5.23
CA ARG A 155 -5.85 -6.55 -5.60
C ARG A 155 -5.53 -5.72 -4.36
N ARG A 156 -4.49 -4.90 -4.48
CA ARG A 156 -4.01 -3.97 -3.45
C ARG A 156 -3.82 -2.59 -4.04
N CYS A 157 -3.89 -1.57 -3.20
CA CYS A 157 -3.66 -0.19 -3.60
C CYS A 157 -2.66 0.47 -2.67
N PHE A 158 -1.84 1.36 -3.22
CA PHE A 158 -0.94 2.22 -2.47
C PHE A 158 -0.98 3.61 -3.08
N VAL A 159 -1.31 4.61 -2.27
CA VAL A 159 -1.29 6.02 -2.70
C VAL A 159 -0.03 6.69 -2.17
N PHE A 160 0.75 7.27 -3.08
CA PHE A 160 2.00 7.94 -2.78
C PHE A 160 1.80 9.44 -2.94
N VAL A 161 2.07 10.21 -1.89
CA VAL A 161 2.23 11.67 -2.03
C VAL A 161 3.48 11.99 -2.87
N ALA A 162 3.64 13.23 -3.29
CA ALA A 162 4.87 13.65 -3.97
C ALA A 162 6.10 13.37 -3.07
N PRO A 163 7.18 12.79 -3.61
CA PRO A 163 8.32 12.37 -2.80
C PRO A 163 9.15 13.55 -2.28
N ALA A 164 9.12 14.69 -2.97
CA ALA A 164 9.81 15.91 -2.59
C ALA A 164 9.04 17.15 -3.10
N SER A 165 9.50 18.35 -2.74
CA SER A 165 8.97 19.59 -3.30
C SER A 165 9.23 19.68 -4.81
N PRO A 166 8.43 20.47 -5.57
CA PRO A 166 8.58 20.59 -7.01
C PRO A 166 9.99 20.97 -7.47
N GLU A 167 10.70 21.80 -6.71
CA GLU A 167 12.06 22.25 -7.00
C GLU A 167 13.08 21.11 -6.87
N ASN A 168 12.84 20.18 -5.94
CA ASN A 168 13.72 19.07 -5.63
C ASN A 168 13.45 17.83 -6.50
N MET A 169 12.26 17.72 -7.11
CA MET A 169 11.88 16.62 -8.01
C MET A 169 12.88 16.42 -9.17
N LEU A 170 13.53 17.48 -9.64
CA LEU A 170 14.55 17.41 -10.71
C LEU A 170 15.83 16.67 -10.31
N ARG A 171 16.08 16.54 -9.02
CA ARG A 171 17.29 15.93 -8.46
C ARG A 171 17.01 14.67 -7.66
N LEU A 172 15.78 14.14 -7.75
CA LEU A 172 15.27 13.06 -6.92
C LEU A 172 16.20 11.84 -6.88
N GLU A 173 16.78 11.45 -8.01
CA GLU A 173 17.71 10.31 -8.11
C GLU A 173 19.02 10.50 -7.31
N SER A 174 19.39 11.75 -7.03
CA SER A 174 20.60 12.13 -6.30
C SER A 174 20.33 12.56 -4.85
N MET A 175 19.07 12.57 -4.42
CA MET A 175 18.68 12.92 -3.07
C MET A 175 18.92 11.76 -2.11
N ASP A 176 19.25 12.08 -0.86
CA ASP A 176 19.27 11.08 0.20
C ASP A 176 17.84 10.67 0.58
N GLU A 177 17.65 9.42 1.00
CA GLU A 177 16.33 8.92 1.40
C GLU A 177 15.74 9.73 2.57
N HIS A 178 16.58 10.27 3.46
CA HIS A 178 16.15 11.10 4.58
C HIS A 178 15.60 12.47 4.15
N ASP A 179 15.97 12.95 2.96
CA ASP A 179 15.51 14.22 2.39
C ASP A 179 14.14 14.09 1.70
N LEU A 180 13.62 12.86 1.56
CA LEU A 180 12.30 12.59 1.02
C LEU A 180 11.21 12.87 2.06
N SER A 181 10.02 13.21 1.56
CA SER A 181 8.82 13.41 2.36
C SER A 181 8.58 12.22 3.32
N PRO A 182 8.41 12.44 4.63
CA PRO A 182 8.15 11.37 5.60
C PRO A 182 6.96 10.49 5.21
N SER A 183 5.84 11.11 4.81
CA SER A 183 4.64 10.38 4.37
C SER A 183 4.88 9.54 3.11
N PHE A 184 5.76 9.98 2.22
CA PHE A 184 6.16 9.18 1.06
C PHE A 184 7.00 7.97 1.49
N ARG A 185 7.94 8.16 2.42
CA ARG A 185 8.80 7.09 2.96
C ARG A 185 7.98 6.05 3.71
N ASP A 186 6.96 6.46 4.46
CA ASP A 186 6.06 5.54 5.17
C ASP A 186 5.32 4.61 4.21
N VAL A 187 4.74 5.17 3.14
CA VAL A 187 4.05 4.38 2.10
C VAL A 187 5.05 3.47 1.38
N THR A 188 6.24 3.98 1.04
CA THR A 188 7.30 3.21 0.38
C THR A 188 7.75 2.04 1.24
N SER A 189 7.89 2.25 2.55
CA SER A 189 8.19 1.19 3.50
C SER A 189 7.09 0.12 3.49
N ARG A 190 5.81 0.50 3.59
CA ARG A 190 4.67 -0.45 3.50
C ARG A 190 4.63 -1.21 2.17
N PHE A 191 4.88 -0.52 1.06
CA PHE A 191 4.92 -1.10 -0.28
C PHE A 191 6.05 -2.14 -0.39
N CYS A 192 7.24 -1.81 0.10
CA CYS A 192 8.39 -2.72 0.16
C CYS A 192 8.22 -3.83 1.22
N MET A 193 7.47 -3.57 2.29
CA MET A 193 7.19 -4.55 3.36
C MET A 193 6.36 -5.73 2.89
N LEU A 194 5.59 -5.61 1.79
CA LEU A 194 5.00 -6.77 1.13
C LEU A 194 6.09 -7.80 0.74
N GLY A 195 7.26 -7.28 0.35
CA GLY A 195 8.49 -8.05 0.20
C GLY A 195 9.01 -8.61 1.53
N HIS A 196 9.04 -7.82 2.61
CA HIS A 196 9.56 -8.25 3.93
C HIS A 196 8.69 -9.28 4.66
N LEU A 197 7.36 -9.27 4.57
CA LEU A 197 6.48 -10.29 5.13
C LEU A 197 6.81 -11.69 4.59
N THR A 198 7.11 -11.75 3.30
CA THR A 198 7.58 -12.95 2.63
C THR A 198 8.94 -13.41 3.21
N LYS A 199 9.76 -12.48 3.73
CA LYS A 199 11.07 -12.75 4.36
C LYS A 199 10.90 -13.41 5.72
N THR A 200 10.06 -12.82 6.57
CA THR A 200 9.81 -13.31 7.93
C THR A 200 9.22 -14.72 7.93
N TYR A 201 8.31 -15.03 7.00
CA TYR A 201 7.81 -16.39 6.83
C TYR A 201 8.90 -17.39 6.44
N VAL A 202 9.82 -17.00 5.55
CA VAL A 202 10.90 -17.90 5.11
C VAL A 202 11.98 -18.04 6.17
N ASP A 203 12.32 -16.99 6.92
CA ASP A 203 13.25 -17.11 8.04
C ASP A 203 12.68 -18.03 9.15
N THR A 204 11.35 -18.08 9.31
CA THR A 204 10.65 -18.98 10.25
C THR A 204 10.70 -20.43 9.76
N ILE A 205 10.37 -20.67 8.48
CA ILE A 205 10.46 -21.99 7.85
C ILE A 205 11.91 -22.51 7.81
N SER A 206 12.88 -21.63 7.51
CA SER A 206 14.30 -21.98 7.43
C SER A 206 14.90 -22.31 8.79
N ARG A 207 14.29 -21.82 9.87
CA ARG A 207 14.61 -22.21 11.25
C ARG A 207 13.94 -23.52 11.68
N GLY A 208 13.09 -24.10 10.84
CA GLY A 208 12.35 -25.33 11.12
C GLY A 208 11.01 -25.12 11.82
N ASP A 209 10.60 -23.86 11.99
CA ASP A 209 9.35 -23.50 12.66
C ASP A 209 8.18 -23.43 11.68
N VAL A 210 6.97 -23.74 12.15
CA VAL A 210 5.76 -23.70 11.32
C VAL A 210 5.29 -22.24 11.18
N PRO A 211 5.15 -21.73 9.94
CA PRO A 211 4.63 -20.39 9.72
C PRO A 211 3.15 -20.32 10.14
N CYS A 212 2.89 -19.70 11.28
CA CYS A 212 1.54 -19.44 11.76
C CYS A 212 1.12 -18.03 11.36
N LEU A 213 -0.03 -17.90 10.68
CA LEU A 213 -0.62 -16.61 10.31
C LEU A 213 -0.77 -15.70 11.54
N GLU A 214 -1.06 -16.29 12.70
CA GLU A 214 -1.17 -15.57 13.96
C GLU A 214 0.17 -14.98 14.41
N ASN A 215 1.28 -15.71 14.28
CA ASN A 215 2.61 -15.22 14.66
C ASN A 215 3.12 -14.11 13.75
N ALA A 216 2.80 -14.16 12.45
CA ALA A 216 3.13 -13.08 11.53
C ALA A 216 2.30 -11.82 11.81
N VAL A 217 1.02 -11.99 12.11
CA VAL A 217 0.15 -10.88 12.53
C VAL A 217 0.59 -10.31 13.88
N LEU A 218 1.10 -11.13 14.81
CA LEU A 218 1.68 -10.68 16.08
C LEU A 218 3.02 -9.95 15.88
N ALA A 219 3.89 -10.43 14.98
CA ALA A 219 5.14 -9.76 14.65
C ALA A 219 4.89 -8.40 13.98
N MET A 220 3.90 -8.32 13.08
CA MET A 220 3.48 -7.04 12.50
C MET A 220 2.86 -6.12 13.54
N ALA A 221 2.00 -6.65 14.42
CA ALA A 221 1.44 -5.88 15.52
C ALA A 221 2.57 -5.30 16.39
N GLN A 222 3.61 -6.09 16.68
CA GLN A 222 4.75 -5.62 17.46
C GLN A 222 5.52 -4.49 16.76
N ILE A 223 5.87 -4.63 15.47
CA ILE A 223 6.58 -3.59 14.71
C ILE A 223 5.76 -2.30 14.61
N GLU A 224 4.47 -2.40 14.27
CA GLU A 224 3.61 -1.23 14.13
C GLU A 224 3.30 -0.59 15.48
N ASN A 225 3.14 -1.36 16.56
CA ASN A 225 2.94 -0.83 17.90
C ASN A 225 4.22 -0.14 18.42
N GLU A 226 5.41 -0.69 18.16
CA GLU A 226 6.70 -0.04 18.48
C GLU A 226 6.88 1.27 17.69
N GLY A 227 6.55 1.28 16.40
CA GLY A 227 6.54 2.48 15.57
C GLY A 227 5.55 3.54 16.08
N ALA A 228 4.34 3.11 16.42
CA ALA A 228 3.29 3.98 16.97
C ALA A 228 3.70 4.60 18.32
N VAL A 229 4.37 3.85 19.21
CA VAL A 229 4.92 4.38 20.46
C VAL A 229 5.98 5.45 20.16
N LYS A 230 6.89 5.18 19.23
CA LYS A 230 7.96 6.11 18.88
C LYS A 230 7.41 7.44 18.35
N ASP A 231 6.44 7.38 17.44
CA ASP A 231 5.81 8.58 16.88
C ASP A 231 5.05 9.38 17.93
N ALA A 232 4.27 8.69 18.78
CA ALA A 232 3.52 9.30 19.85
C ALA A 232 4.43 9.97 20.91
N VAL A 233 5.54 9.34 21.28
CA VAL A 233 6.54 9.91 22.19
C VAL A 233 7.24 11.12 21.57
N ASN A 234 7.59 11.06 20.29
CA ASN A 234 8.21 12.18 19.59
C ASN A 234 7.29 13.41 19.58
N GLU A 235 6.00 13.22 19.28
CA GLU A 235 5.04 14.33 19.27
C GLU A 235 4.83 14.92 20.66
N TYR A 236 4.72 14.07 21.70
CA TYR A 236 4.66 14.52 23.09
C TYR A 236 5.88 15.35 23.48
N GLN A 237 7.08 14.85 23.17
CA GLN A 237 8.34 15.54 23.51
C GLN A 237 8.47 16.88 22.80
N LYS A 238 8.11 16.95 21.52
CA LYS A 238 8.13 18.18 20.74
C LYS A 238 7.22 19.23 21.37
N GLY A 239 5.97 18.88 21.68
CA GLY A 239 5.02 19.78 22.31
C GLY A 239 5.44 20.28 23.70
N MET A 240 6.07 19.42 24.50
CA MET A 240 6.58 19.79 25.82
C MET A 240 7.85 20.65 25.79
N GLN A 241 8.68 20.51 24.74
CA GLN A 241 9.90 21.32 24.56
C GLN A 241 9.60 22.76 24.13
N GLU A 242 8.45 23.01 23.51
CA GLU A 242 8.01 24.35 23.07
C GLU A 242 7.39 25.19 24.20
N LEU A 243 7.31 24.65 25.42
CA LEU A 243 6.79 25.37 26.58
C LEU A 243 7.78 26.44 27.07
N HIS A 244 7.24 27.60 27.41
CA HIS A 244 8.02 28.74 27.89
C HIS A 244 7.89 28.86 29.41
N PHE A 245 9.03 28.85 30.13
CA PHE A 245 9.08 28.97 31.58
C PHE A 245 9.47 30.41 32.02
N PRO A 246 9.01 30.88 33.20
CA PRO A 246 8.20 30.17 34.20
C PRO A 246 6.70 30.20 33.86
N MET A 247 6.01 29.09 34.13
CA MET A 247 4.57 28.93 33.94
C MET A 247 3.89 28.42 35.21
N GLY A 248 2.57 28.63 35.34
CA GLY A 248 1.82 28.13 36.48
C GLY A 248 1.73 26.61 36.48
N ILE A 249 1.69 25.98 37.67
CA ILE A 249 1.61 24.50 37.77
C ILE A 249 0.32 23.94 37.16
N ASN A 250 -0.77 24.70 37.21
CA ASN A 250 -2.03 24.33 36.57
C ASN A 250 -1.92 24.40 35.04
N GLU A 251 -1.25 25.44 34.51
CA GLU A 251 -1.01 25.58 33.07
C GLU A 251 -0.10 24.46 32.54
N LEU A 252 0.94 24.10 33.30
CA LEU A 252 1.81 22.97 32.96
C LEU A 252 1.04 21.65 32.95
N SER A 253 0.14 21.45 33.92
CA SER A 253 -0.72 20.26 34.00
C SER A 253 -1.70 20.17 32.83
N ASP A 254 -2.27 21.30 32.40
CA ASP A 254 -3.17 21.37 31.25
C ASP A 254 -2.42 21.08 29.94
N GLN A 255 -1.20 21.61 29.78
CA GLN A 255 -0.34 21.32 28.63
C GLN A 255 0.08 19.86 28.58
N HIS A 256 0.53 19.29 29.70
CA HIS A 256 0.85 17.86 29.79
C HIS A 256 -0.33 16.99 29.37
N ARG A 257 -1.54 17.26 29.89
CA ARG A 257 -2.76 16.51 29.55
C ARG A 257 -3.12 16.62 28.08
N HIS A 258 -2.94 17.79 27.49
CA HIS A 258 -3.20 18.01 26.06
C HIS A 258 -2.29 17.14 25.20
N TRP A 259 -0.98 17.21 25.42
CA TRP A 259 0.01 16.47 24.63
C TRP A 259 -0.07 14.96 24.87
N ASP A 260 -0.35 14.53 26.10
CA ASP A 260 -0.58 13.12 26.45
C ASP A 260 -1.81 12.54 25.74
N THR A 261 -2.89 13.32 25.68
CA THR A 261 -4.10 12.94 24.91
C THR A 261 -3.81 12.83 23.41
N LEU A 262 -2.99 13.74 22.87
CA LEU A 262 -2.63 13.74 21.44
C LEU A 262 -1.72 12.54 21.11
N ALA A 263 -0.70 12.29 21.92
CA ALA A 263 0.19 11.13 21.80
C ALA A 263 -0.60 9.81 21.85
N THR A 264 -1.55 9.69 22.77
CA THR A 264 -2.43 8.53 22.86
C THR A 264 -3.28 8.36 21.60
N LYS A 265 -3.79 9.45 21.01
CA LYS A 265 -4.54 9.38 19.74
C LYS A 265 -3.66 8.94 18.56
N ILE A 266 -2.42 9.43 18.49
CA ILE A 266 -1.44 9.04 17.47
C ILE A 266 -1.08 7.56 17.60
N PHE A 267 -0.89 7.08 18.82
CA PHE A 267 -0.68 5.66 19.06
C PHE A 267 -1.90 4.83 18.61
N MET A 268 -3.11 5.23 19.01
CA MET A 268 -4.34 4.50 18.70
C MET A 268 -4.68 4.45 17.21
N SER A 269 -4.30 5.45 16.42
CA SER A 269 -4.58 5.46 14.97
C SER A 269 -3.74 4.46 14.18
N ARG A 270 -2.61 4.02 14.74
CA ARG A 270 -1.63 3.18 14.05
C ARG A 270 -1.43 1.81 14.74
N SER A 271 -1.64 1.73 16.05
CA SER A 271 -1.52 0.49 16.82
C SER A 271 -2.62 -0.52 16.46
N PHE A 272 -2.30 -1.81 16.51
CA PHE A 272 -3.29 -2.87 16.44
C PHE A 272 -2.79 -4.13 17.16
N LYS A 273 -3.73 -4.95 17.66
CA LYS A 273 -3.43 -6.21 18.38
C LYS A 273 -2.41 -6.08 19.54
N ASP A 274 -2.42 -4.96 20.26
CA ASP A 274 -1.65 -4.76 21.51
C ASP A 274 -2.25 -5.58 22.68
N ASN A 275 -2.14 -6.91 22.58
CA ASN A 275 -2.67 -7.85 23.56
C ASN A 275 -1.98 -7.64 24.92
N GLY A 276 -2.73 -7.23 25.94
CA GLY A 276 -2.19 -6.90 27.27
C GLY A 276 -1.87 -5.42 27.50
N SER A 277 -2.07 -4.57 26.48
CA SER A 277 -1.82 -3.13 26.50
C SER A 277 -0.38 -2.77 26.88
N GLU A 278 0.60 -3.59 26.48
CA GLU A 278 1.99 -3.42 26.89
C GLU A 278 2.61 -2.18 26.24
N HIS A 279 2.32 -1.95 24.96
CA HIS A 279 2.83 -0.79 24.22
C HIS A 279 2.10 0.48 24.63
N LEU A 280 0.80 0.39 24.91
CA LEU A 280 0.05 1.49 25.51
C LEU A 280 0.57 1.86 26.92
N LYS A 281 0.98 0.86 27.72
CA LYS A 281 1.62 1.11 29.02
C LYS A 281 3.02 1.69 28.87
N ALA A 282 3.75 1.33 27.83
CA ALA A 282 5.05 1.92 27.51
C ALA A 282 4.94 3.38 27.03
N LEU A 283 3.77 3.78 26.52
CA LEU A 283 3.44 5.17 26.21
C LEU A 283 3.17 6.00 27.47
N ALA A 284 2.75 5.36 28.57
CA ALA A 284 2.61 6.05 29.84
C ALA A 284 3.98 6.62 30.25
N PRO A 285 4.06 7.90 30.62
CA PRO A 285 5.34 8.51 30.95
C PRO A 285 6.03 7.69 32.04
N PRO A 286 7.34 7.40 31.93
CA PRO A 286 8.05 6.68 32.97
C PRO A 286 7.83 7.40 34.31
N PRO A 287 7.81 6.68 35.44
CA PRO A 287 7.60 7.28 36.77
C PRO A 287 8.58 8.41 37.12
N PHE A 288 9.62 8.62 36.31
CA PHE A 288 10.57 9.73 36.36
C PHE A 288 10.05 11.07 35.81
N LEU A 289 8.83 11.13 35.26
CA LEU A 289 8.12 12.36 34.88
C LEU A 289 7.01 12.75 35.89
N LEU A 290 6.96 12.12 37.06
CA LEU A 290 6.51 12.86 38.24
C LEU A 290 7.49 14.02 38.43
N PRO A 291 7.03 15.25 38.77
CA PRO A 291 7.90 16.41 38.87
C PRO A 291 8.97 16.15 39.92
N VAL A 292 10.16 15.74 39.50
CA VAL A 292 11.36 15.83 40.33
C VAL A 292 11.71 17.31 40.38
N VAL A 293 11.15 17.97 41.38
CA VAL A 293 11.57 19.31 41.77
C VAL A 293 12.98 19.18 42.36
N LEU A 294 13.99 19.43 41.53
CA LEU A 294 15.35 19.67 41.98
C LEU A 294 15.42 21.09 42.52
N ILE A 295 15.22 21.26 43.83
CA ILE A 295 15.59 22.49 44.54
C ILE A 295 17.11 22.42 44.75
N ALA A 296 17.87 23.08 43.89
CA ALA A 296 19.25 23.44 44.21
C ALA A 296 19.19 24.67 45.12
N THR A 297 19.65 24.53 46.36
CA THR A 297 19.85 25.62 47.34
C THR A 297 20.95 26.57 46.90
#